data_AF-A0A1F6RBC1-F1
#
_entry.id   AF-A0A1F6RBC1-F1
#
_cell.length_a   1.000
_cell.length_b   1.000
_cell.length_c   1.000
_cell.angle_alpha   90.00
_cell.angle_beta   90.00
_cell.angle_gamma   90.00
#
_symmetry.space_group_name_H-M   'P 1'
#
loop_
_entity.id
_entity.type
_entity.pdbx_description
1 polymer ?
#
loop_
_entity_poly.entity_id
_entity_poly.type
_entity_poly.pdbx_seq_one_letter_code
_entity_poly.pdbx_strand_id
1 'polypeptide(L)' 'MAYQDDNNRPPRQMFDISAMGITCTECGTAITELPFEPTKREDGTYGRLYCYECNKKRRESRPKRNFGGGGFGGGRNRY' A
#
# COMPACT_ATOMS: atom_id res chain seq x y z
N MET A 1 1.29 26.29 -20.02
CA MET A 1 2.31 25.60 -19.19
C MET A 1 1.99 24.12 -19.21
N ALA A 2 2.75 23.33 -19.97
CA ALA A 2 2.59 21.88 -20.02
C ALA A 2 3.32 21.28 -18.82
N TYR A 3 2.61 20.59 -17.94
CA TYR A 3 3.24 19.82 -16.87
C TYR A 3 4.05 18.73 -17.56
N GLN A 4 5.38 18.84 -17.46
CA GLN A 4 6.30 17.81 -17.91
C GLN A 4 6.11 16.61 -16.99
N ASP A 5 5.55 15.54 -17.55
CA ASP A 5 5.38 14.23 -16.90
C ASP A 5 6.75 13.55 -16.85
N ASP A 6 7.50 13.91 -15.81
CA ASP A 6 8.84 13.40 -15.53
C ASP A 6 8.73 11.92 -15.16
N ASN A 7 8.77 11.06 -16.19
CA ASN A 7 8.80 9.60 -16.12
C ASN A 7 10.07 9.03 -15.47
N ASN A 8 10.86 9.84 -14.76
CA ASN A 8 12.07 9.43 -14.06
C ASN A 8 11.76 8.93 -12.63
N ARG A 9 10.76 8.06 -12.49
CA ARG A 9 10.52 7.38 -11.21
C ARG A 9 11.44 6.15 -11.18
N PRO A 10 12.32 6.01 -10.17
CA PRO A 10 13.14 4.81 -10.03
C PRO A 10 12.21 3.57 -10.02
N PRO A 11 12.61 2.47 -10.69
CA PRO A 11 11.81 1.26 -10.73
C PRO A 11 11.52 0.81 -9.29
N ARG A 12 10.28 0.40 -9.04
CA ARG A 12 9.88 -0.09 -7.72
C ARG A 12 10.72 -1.33 -7.42
N GLN A 13 11.66 -1.20 -6.48
CA GLN A 13 12.50 -2.31 -6.07
C GLN A 13 11.61 -3.31 -5.31
N MET A 14 11.57 -4.55 -5.80
CA MET A 14 10.98 -5.67 -5.09
C MET A 14 12.11 -6.36 -4.34
N PHE A 15 11.94 -6.51 -3.04
CA PHE A 15 12.90 -7.20 -2.18
C PHE A 15 12.47 -8.65 -2.06
N ASP A 16 13.37 -9.56 -2.41
CA ASP A 16 13.19 -10.98 -2.14
C ASP A 16 13.47 -11.23 -0.65
N ILE A 17 12.45 -11.68 0.04
CA ILE A 17 12.46 -11.99 1.48
C ILE A 17 12.21 -13.48 1.74
N SER A 18 12.28 -14.33 0.70
CA SER A 18 12.10 -15.78 0.82
C SER A 18 13.06 -16.37 1.87
N ALA A 19 14.28 -15.85 1.93
CA ALA A 19 15.30 -16.23 2.91
C ALA A 19 14.95 -15.85 4.37
N MET A 20 14.01 -14.92 4.58
CA MET A 20 13.59 -14.47 5.91
C MET A 20 12.44 -15.31 6.49
N GLY A 21 11.88 -16.25 5.72
CA GLY A 21 10.86 -17.19 6.21
C GLY A 21 9.59 -16.52 6.75
N ILE A 22 9.26 -15.34 6.24
CA ILE A 22 8.15 -14.53 6.74
C ILE A 22 6.82 -15.12 6.27
N THR A 23 5.88 -15.27 7.19
CA THR A 23 4.53 -15.76 6.91
C THR A 23 3.47 -14.68 7.11
N CYS A 24 2.39 -14.77 6.33
CA CYS A 24 1.24 -13.89 6.49
C CYS A 24 0.53 -14.17 7.82
N THR A 25 0.30 -13.12 8.60
CA THR A 25 -0.39 -13.24 9.90
C THR A 25 -1.88 -13.61 9.81
N GLU A 26 -2.51 -13.49 8.64
CA GLU A 26 -3.92 -13.86 8.45
C GLU A 26 -4.13 -15.27 7.89
N CYS A 27 -3.33 -15.68 6.90
CA CYS A 27 -3.52 -16.94 6.19
C CYS A 27 -2.35 -17.92 6.32
N GLY A 28 -1.23 -17.52 6.93
CA GLY A 28 -0.05 -18.37 7.11
C GLY A 28 0.77 -18.61 5.84
N THR A 29 0.42 -18.01 4.70
CA THR A 29 1.15 -18.18 3.44
C THR A 29 2.55 -17.56 3.54
N ALA A 30 3.57 -18.24 3.02
CA ALA A 30 4.92 -17.70 2.90
C ALA A 30 4.94 -16.51 1.92
N ILE A 31 5.63 -15.43 2.30
CA ILE A 31 5.79 -14.24 1.48
C ILE A 31 7.21 -14.23 0.93
N THR A 32 7.35 -14.33 -0.39
CA THR A 32 8.64 -14.39 -1.09
C THR A 32 9.14 -13.02 -1.52
N GLU A 33 8.24 -12.10 -1.87
CA GLU A 33 8.59 -10.80 -2.41
C GLU A 33 7.75 -9.67 -1.79
N LEU A 34 8.39 -8.59 -1.37
CA LEU A 34 7.71 -7.38 -0.89
C LEU A 34 8.29 -6.12 -1.53
N PRO A 35 7.46 -5.09 -1.81
CA PRO A 35 7.93 -3.81 -2.34
C PRO A 35 8.55 -2.91 -1.26
N PHE A 36 8.77 -3.44 -0.06
CA PHE A 36 9.38 -2.75 1.08
C PHE A 36 10.20 -3.76 1.88
N GLU A 37 11.31 -3.30 2.46
CA GLU A 37 12.08 -4.10 3.38
C GLU A 37 11.28 -4.34 4.68
N PRO A 38 11.22 -5.59 5.19
CA PRO A 38 10.50 -5.89 6.41
C PRO A 38 11.22 -5.26 7.60
N THR A 39 10.59 -4.26 8.21
CA THR A 39 11.15 -3.59 9.38
C THR A 39 11.13 -4.52 10.59
N LYS A 40 12.32 -4.74 11.18
CA LYS A 40 12.44 -5.41 12.47
C LYS A 40 11.94 -4.45 13.55
N ARG A 41 11.04 -4.92 14.42
CA ARG A 41 10.65 -4.18 15.62
C ARG A 41 11.75 -4.27 16.66
N GLU A 42 11.67 -3.40 17.67
CA GLU A 42 12.59 -3.36 18.83
C GLU A 42 12.67 -4.72 19.53
N ASP A 43 11.56 -5.50 19.50
CA ASP A 43 11.47 -6.86 20.06
C ASP A 43 12.17 -7.95 19.22
N GLY A 44 12.87 -7.59 18.15
CA GLY A 44 13.51 -8.55 17.23
C GLY A 44 12.54 -9.33 16.35
N THR A 45 11.23 -9.09 16.48
CA THR A 45 10.19 -9.72 15.66
C THR A 45 9.85 -8.88 14.43
N TYR A 46 9.47 -9.55 13.34
CA TYR A 46 8.87 -8.89 12.20
C TYR A 46 7.47 -8.40 12.57
N GLY A 47 7.06 -7.24 12.06
CA GLY A 47 5.73 -6.71 12.32
C GLY A 47 4.60 -7.62 11.82
N ARG A 48 3.34 -7.18 12.01
CA ARG A 48 2.19 -7.90 11.41
C ARG A 48 2.24 -7.74 9.89
N LEU A 49 2.89 -8.69 9.22
CA LEU A 49 3.02 -8.73 7.77
C LEU A 49 1.83 -9.49 7.16
N TYR A 50 1.36 -8.99 6.03
CA TYR A 50 0.22 -9.53 5.29
C TYR A 50 0.66 -9.80 3.86
N CYS A 51 0.22 -10.92 3.30
CA CYS A 51 0.41 -11.20 1.87
C CYS A 51 -0.36 -10.17 1.02
N TYR A 52 -0.02 -10.12 -0.27
CA TYR A 52 -0.64 -9.21 -1.22
C TYR A 52 -2.17 -9.28 -1.19
N GLU A 53 -2.75 -10.48 -1.14
CA GLU A 53 -4.19 -10.68 -1.14
C GLU A 53 -4.89 -10.19 0.13
N CYS A 54 -4.37 -10.56 1.29
CA CYS A 54 -4.89 -10.11 2.59
C CYS A 54 -4.80 -8.58 2.72
N ASN A 55 -3.66 -8.02 2.31
CA ASN A 55 -3.48 -6.58 2.29
C ASN A 55 -4.44 -5.90 1.30
N LYS A 56 -4.65 -6.49 0.12
CA LYS A 56 -5.61 -5.99 -0.89
C LYS A 56 -7.03 -5.98 -0.33
N LYS A 57 -7.50 -7.11 0.24
CA LYS A 57 -8.83 -7.23 0.86
C LYS A 57 -9.02 -6.20 1.98
N ARG A 58 -8.02 -6.02 2.85
CA ARG A 58 -8.04 -5.00 3.91
C ARG A 58 -8.08 -3.57 3.39
N ARG A 59 -7.40 -3.29 2.28
CA ARG A 59 -7.42 -1.96 1.67
C ARG A 59 -8.75 -1.67 0.98
N GLU A 60 -9.39 -2.69 0.43
CA GLU A 60 -10.70 -2.60 -0.22
C GLU A 60 -11.83 -2.39 0.81
N SER A 61 -11.76 -3.08 1.95
CA SER A 61 -12.74 -2.94 3.02
C SER A 61 -12.63 -1.64 3.82
N ARG A 62 -11.51 -0.92 3.69
CA ARG A 62 -11.41 0.43 4.25
C ARG A 62 -12.26 1.35 3.39
N PRO A 63 -13.25 2.07 3.97
CA PRO A 63 -13.98 3.06 3.22
C PRO A 63 -12.96 3.99 2.59
N LYS A 64 -12.95 4.06 1.25
CA LYS A 64 -12.17 5.05 0.52
C LYS A 64 -12.68 6.40 1.01
N ARG A 65 -12.03 6.93 2.06
CA ARG A 65 -12.21 8.32 2.47
C ARG A 65 -11.87 9.09 1.21
N ASN A 66 -12.91 9.70 0.67
CA ASN A 66 -12.98 10.31 -0.63
C ASN A 66 -12.01 11.50 -0.63
N PHE A 67 -10.70 11.22 -0.71
CA PHE A 67 -9.65 12.21 -0.85
C PHE A 67 -9.35 12.36 -2.35
N GLY A 68 -10.43 12.61 -3.09
CA GLY A 68 -10.38 13.24 -4.40
C GLY A 68 -10.58 14.72 -4.16
N GLY A 69 -9.52 15.50 -4.27
CA GLY A 69 -9.68 16.91 -4.58
C GLY A 69 -10.37 17.04 -5.95
N GLY A 70 -11.32 17.99 -6.04
CA GLY A 70 -11.82 18.55 -7.30
C GLY A 70 -13.09 17.89 -7.85
N GLY A 71 -14.24 18.53 -7.59
CA GLY A 71 -15.52 18.20 -8.22
C GLY A 71 -16.56 19.28 -7.94
N PHE A 72 -16.69 20.23 -8.87
CA PHE A 72 -17.75 21.24 -8.92
C PHE A 72 -19.14 20.57 -9.00
N GLY A 73 -20.12 21.07 -8.26
CA GLY A 73 -21.53 20.69 -8.46
C GLY A 73 -22.32 20.55 -7.16
N GLY A 74 -22.94 21.63 -6.70
CA GLY A 74 -23.82 21.58 -5.54
C GLY A 74 -24.40 22.94 -5.21
N GLY A 75 -25.38 23.35 -6.03
CA GLY A 75 -25.94 24.69 -6.07
C GLY A 75 -26.48 25.21 -4.75
N ARG A 76 -26.44 26.54 -4.62
CA ARG A 76 -27.41 27.28 -3.82
C ARG A 76 -27.53 28.69 -4.37
N ASN A 77 -28.45 28.77 -5.33
CA ASN A 77 -29.25 29.97 -5.56
C ASN A 77 -29.72 30.48 -4.18
N ARG A 78 -29.23 31.63 -3.73
CA ARG A 78 -29.90 32.39 -2.68
C ARG A 78 -30.08 33.80 -3.20
N TYR A 79 -31.33 34.04 -3.60
CA TYR A 79 -31.98 35.33 -3.69
C TYR A 79 -31.53 36.27 -2.56
#